data_AF-A0A8H7TLY2-F1
#
_entry.id   AF-A0A8H7TLY2-F1
#
_cell.length_a   1.000
_cell.length_b   1.000
_cell.length_c   1.000
_cell.angle_alpha   90.00
_cell.angle_beta   90.00
_cell.angle_gamma   90.00
#
_symmetry.space_group_name_H-M   'P 1'
#
loop_
_entity.id
_entity.type
_entity.pdbx_description
1 polymer ?
#
loop_
_entity_poly.entity_id
_entity_poly.type
_entity_poly.pdbx_seq_one_letter_code
_entity_poly.pdbx_strand_id
1 'polypeptide(L)'
;MKLHCSKRYLGTWVRTLPFLIADQHNLFTSLLGKFPKISEASFSLFTKHFPYTQIPLPLNNLPSGKRRYGGSKNKSGYFDKLQALLEEYKSVFIVEIDNVSSQQMHEIRQSLRGQGVVLMGKNTMVRRALKTFVPDHPEYERLLPFVRGNVGFVFTNGDLKEVRDKILANRVAAPARAGALAPADVWVPAGNTGMEPGKTSFFQALGVPTKIARGTIEITTDLKLVEAGSKVGPSEATLLNMLNISPFTYGMGIAQVYDDGQAFPLRPRHW
;
A
#
# COMPACT_ATOMS: atom_id res chain seq x y z
N MET A 1 -0.31 -6.88 59.12
CA MET A 1 0.29 -6.53 57.82
C MET A 1 -0.02 -7.63 56.82
N LYS A 2 -0.92 -7.37 55.85
CA LYS A 2 -1.31 -8.30 54.78
C LYS A 2 -0.61 -7.84 53.49
N LEU A 3 0.26 -8.67 52.93
CA LEU A 3 0.88 -8.45 51.62
C LEU A 3 -0.07 -8.96 50.53
N HIS A 4 -0.54 -8.05 49.67
CA HIS A 4 -1.29 -8.36 48.45
C HIS A 4 -0.33 -8.23 47.26
N CYS A 5 -0.17 -9.33 46.51
CA CYS A 5 0.63 -9.41 45.30
C CYS A 5 -0.21 -8.97 44.09
N SER A 6 0.28 -7.97 43.34
CA SER A 6 -0.39 -7.33 42.21
C SER A 6 -0.14 -8.06 40.89
N LYS A 7 -1.23 -8.45 40.21
CA LYS A 7 -1.27 -8.85 38.79
C LYS A 7 -0.68 -7.75 37.89
N ARG A 8 0.29 -8.08 37.04
CA ARG A 8 0.58 -7.31 35.83
C ARG A 8 1.35 -8.17 34.82
N TYR A 9 0.97 -8.02 33.55
CA TYR A 9 1.63 -8.50 32.33
C TYR A 9 1.33 -9.93 31.86
N LEU A 10 0.21 -10.05 31.14
CA LEU A 10 0.08 -10.99 30.03
C LEU A 10 -0.75 -10.31 28.95
N GLY A 11 -0.12 -9.95 27.83
CA GLY A 11 -0.87 -9.38 26.72
C GLY A 11 -0.06 -8.62 25.68
N THR A 12 1.04 -9.19 25.17
CA THR A 12 1.60 -8.81 23.87
C THR A 12 2.68 -9.81 23.53
N TRP A 13 2.41 -10.79 22.65
CA TRP A 13 3.31 -11.15 21.56
C TRP A 13 2.49 -11.77 20.44
N VAL A 14 2.64 -11.11 19.30
CA VAL A 14 1.95 -11.31 18.04
C VAL A 14 2.47 -12.58 17.36
N ARG A 15 1.52 -13.33 16.79
CA ARG A 15 1.61 -14.08 15.54
C ARG A 15 2.95 -13.99 14.77
N THR A 16 3.61 -15.13 14.55
CA THR A 16 4.25 -15.46 13.27
C THR A 16 4.55 -16.96 13.14
N LEU A 17 4.01 -17.52 12.06
CA LEU A 17 4.29 -18.77 11.35
C LEU A 17 4.23 -20.15 12.05
N PRO A 18 3.53 -21.13 11.41
CA PRO A 18 3.67 -22.55 11.70
C PRO A 18 4.81 -23.14 10.87
N PHE A 19 5.80 -23.73 11.51
CA PHE A 19 6.75 -24.64 10.86
C PHE A 19 7.36 -25.55 11.94
N LEU A 20 7.60 -26.81 11.57
CA LEU A 20 8.19 -27.92 12.35
C LEU A 20 7.31 -28.63 13.39
N ILE A 21 6.58 -29.64 12.88
CA ILE A 21 6.47 -30.93 13.56
C ILE A 21 7.78 -31.67 13.24
N ALA A 22 8.78 -31.56 14.10
CA ALA A 22 9.93 -32.48 14.23
C ALA A 22 10.92 -31.83 15.21
N ASP A 23 10.82 -32.16 16.50
CA ASP A 23 11.93 -32.28 17.47
C ASP A 23 11.44 -32.13 18.92
N GLN A 24 10.69 -33.12 19.41
CA GLN A 24 10.49 -33.30 20.86
C GLN A 24 10.96 -34.66 21.38
N HIS A 25 11.76 -35.40 20.60
CA HIS A 25 12.40 -36.61 21.08
C HIS A 25 13.83 -36.39 21.61
N ASN A 26 14.49 -35.27 21.28
CA ASN A 26 15.90 -35.02 21.63
C ASN A 26 16.14 -34.06 22.81
N LEU A 27 15.07 -33.52 23.43
CA LEU A 27 15.19 -32.73 24.68
C LEU A 27 14.86 -33.52 25.94
N PHE A 28 14.34 -34.75 25.81
CA PHE A 28 14.04 -35.62 26.96
C PHE A 28 15.21 -36.55 27.33
N THR A 29 16.13 -36.80 26.38
CA THR A 29 17.34 -37.60 26.58
C THR A 29 18.52 -36.83 27.18
N SER A 30 18.51 -35.49 27.19
CA SER A 30 19.58 -34.69 27.81
C SER A 30 19.36 -34.34 29.28
N LEU A 31 18.18 -34.64 29.85
CA LEU A 31 17.80 -34.30 31.23
C LEU A 31 17.79 -35.50 32.19
N LEU A 32 17.97 -36.72 31.69
CA LEU A 32 18.07 -37.95 32.49
C LEU A 32 19.50 -38.31 32.90
N GLY A 33 20.48 -37.42 32.69
CA GLY A 33 21.88 -37.61 33.07
C GLY A 33 22.28 -37.05 34.45
N LYS A 34 21.36 -36.45 35.22
CA LYS A 34 21.73 -35.69 36.44
C LYS A 34 21.13 -36.10 37.78
N PHE A 35 20.27 -37.12 37.86
CA PHE A 35 19.77 -37.61 39.16
C PHE A 35 19.48 -39.12 39.13
N PRO A 36 20.36 -39.99 39.67
CA PRO A 36 20.08 -41.41 39.79
C PRO A 36 19.50 -41.67 41.19
N LYS A 37 18.17 -41.57 41.31
CA LYS A 37 17.34 -42.16 42.38
C LYS A 37 15.96 -41.51 42.30
N ILE A 38 15.01 -42.20 41.68
CA ILE A 38 13.61 -42.32 42.10
C ILE A 38 13.04 -43.50 41.28
N SER A 39 12.40 -44.41 41.99
CA SER A 39 11.86 -45.69 41.53
C SER A 39 10.65 -45.54 40.61
N GLU A 40 10.42 -46.56 39.77
CA GLU A 40 9.41 -46.67 38.70
C GLU A 40 7.93 -46.67 39.15
N ALA A 41 7.61 -46.29 40.38
CA ALA A 41 6.29 -46.52 40.98
C ALA A 41 5.32 -45.31 40.96
N SER A 42 5.46 -44.37 40.02
CA SER A 42 4.54 -43.21 39.96
C SER A 42 4.05 -42.83 38.55
N PHE A 43 4.41 -43.60 37.52
CA PHE A 43 3.97 -43.31 36.15
C PHE A 43 2.68 -44.03 35.73
N SER A 44 2.11 -44.90 36.58
CA SER A 44 0.92 -45.72 36.29
C SER A 44 -0.42 -45.11 36.73
N LEU A 45 -0.42 -43.88 37.26
CA LEU A 45 -1.63 -43.21 37.76
C LEU A 45 -2.11 -42.01 36.93
N PHE A 46 -1.42 -41.65 35.85
CA PHE A 46 -1.84 -40.52 34.98
C PHE A 46 -2.43 -40.94 33.62
N THR A 47 -2.62 -42.24 33.38
CA THR A 47 -3.12 -42.78 32.11
C THR A 47 -4.46 -43.53 32.22
N LYS A 48 -5.09 -43.57 33.40
CA LYS A 48 -6.35 -44.28 33.62
C LYS A 48 -7.55 -43.34 33.79
N HIS A 49 -7.82 -42.48 32.81
CA HIS A 49 -9.15 -41.94 32.54
C HIS A 49 -9.15 -41.30 31.16
N PHE A 50 -9.52 -42.05 30.12
CA PHE A 50 -10.25 -41.60 28.91
C PHE A 50 -10.31 -42.80 27.95
N PRO A 51 -11.46 -43.48 27.79
CA PRO A 51 -11.59 -44.53 26.79
C PRO A 51 -11.75 -43.88 25.41
N TYR A 52 -10.75 -44.04 24.55
CA TYR A 52 -10.86 -43.73 23.12
C TYR A 52 -11.47 -44.94 22.42
N THR A 53 -12.80 -45.00 22.35
CA THR A 53 -13.49 -45.88 21.40
C THR A 53 -13.32 -45.30 20.00
N GLN A 54 -12.75 -46.08 19.08
CA GLN A 54 -12.64 -45.69 17.68
C GLN A 54 -14.02 -45.73 17.02
N ILE A 55 -14.52 -44.57 16.61
CA ILE A 55 -15.62 -44.45 15.65
C ILE A 55 -14.97 -44.12 14.29
N PRO A 56 -15.25 -44.85 13.21
CA PRO A 56 -14.74 -44.47 11.90
C PRO A 56 -15.54 -43.26 11.41
N LEU A 57 -14.86 -42.11 11.22
CA LEU A 57 -15.47 -40.96 10.57
C LEU A 57 -15.50 -41.20 9.06
N PRO A 58 -16.65 -40.99 8.38
CA PRO A 58 -16.71 -41.08 6.93
C PRO A 58 -15.88 -39.94 6.32
N LEU A 59 -14.93 -40.29 5.44
CA LEU A 59 -14.38 -39.38 4.45
C LEU A 59 -15.52 -38.96 3.53
N ASN A 60 -16.14 -37.80 3.79
CA ASN A 60 -16.67 -36.92 2.76
C ASN A 60 -17.12 -35.57 3.33
N ASN A 61 -16.77 -34.52 2.59
CA ASN A 61 -17.12 -33.11 2.76
C ASN A 61 -16.32 -32.33 3.82
N LEU A 62 -15.07 -32.01 3.48
CA LEU A 62 -14.39 -30.83 4.02
C LEU A 62 -15.14 -29.57 3.57
N PRO A 63 -15.75 -28.77 4.47
CA PRO A 63 -16.23 -27.47 4.09
C PRO A 63 -15.01 -26.59 3.78
N SER A 64 -14.92 -26.10 2.54
CA SER A 64 -13.98 -25.04 2.16
C SER A 64 -14.01 -23.95 3.23
N GLY A 65 -12.90 -23.75 3.94
CA GLY A 65 -12.81 -22.86 5.10
C GLY A 65 -13.10 -21.40 4.75
N LYS A 66 -14.39 -21.03 4.67
CA LYS A 66 -14.83 -19.64 4.64
C LYS A 66 -14.67 -19.10 6.07
N ARG A 67 -13.52 -18.46 6.35
CA ARG A 67 -13.41 -17.54 7.49
C ARG A 67 -14.52 -16.49 7.35
N ARG A 68 -15.59 -16.61 8.14
CA ARG A 68 -16.69 -15.64 8.19
C ARG A 68 -16.14 -14.36 8.80
N TYR A 69 -15.94 -13.34 7.97
CA TYR A 69 -15.59 -12.01 8.41
C TYR A 69 -16.85 -11.14 8.31
N GLY A 70 -17.32 -10.62 9.45
CA GLY A 70 -18.48 -9.73 9.56
C GLY A 70 -18.48 -8.63 8.49
N GLY A 71 -19.65 -8.36 7.92
CA GLY A 71 -19.85 -7.42 6.80
C GLY A 71 -19.95 -8.11 5.43
N SER A 72 -20.93 -9.01 5.24
CA SER A 72 -21.13 -9.76 3.99
C SER A 72 -21.70 -8.90 2.85
N LYS A 73 -22.63 -7.99 3.16
CA LYS A 73 -23.46 -7.29 2.16
C LYS A 73 -22.66 -6.29 1.30
N ASN A 74 -21.74 -5.55 1.93
CA ASN A 74 -20.89 -4.59 1.21
C ASN A 74 -19.79 -5.27 0.39
N LYS A 75 -19.39 -6.48 0.78
CA LYS A 75 -18.41 -7.28 0.04
C LYS A 75 -19.04 -7.89 -1.20
N SER A 76 -20.22 -8.51 -1.08
CA SER A 76 -20.96 -9.03 -2.23
C SER A 76 -21.28 -7.92 -3.23
N GLY A 77 -21.81 -6.78 -2.76
CA GLY A 77 -22.12 -5.67 -3.65
C GLY A 77 -20.90 -5.05 -4.37
N TYR A 78 -19.68 -5.25 -3.87
CA TYR A 78 -18.47 -4.87 -4.61
C TYR A 78 -18.14 -5.88 -5.73
N PHE A 79 -18.30 -7.18 -5.47
CA PHE A 79 -18.12 -8.22 -6.49
C PHE A 79 -19.12 -8.01 -7.64
N ASP A 80 -20.38 -7.77 -7.31
CA ASP A 80 -21.44 -7.57 -8.31
C ASP A 80 -21.15 -6.33 -9.18
N LYS A 81 -20.67 -5.24 -8.57
CA LYS A 81 -20.27 -4.02 -9.31
C LYS A 81 -19.04 -4.25 -10.20
N LEU A 82 -18.04 -4.96 -9.70
CA LEU A 82 -16.85 -5.28 -10.49
C LEU A 82 -17.23 -6.14 -11.69
N GLN A 83 -18.10 -7.13 -11.48
CA GLN A 83 -18.59 -8.01 -12.54
C GLN A 83 -19.35 -7.23 -13.61
N ALA A 84 -20.32 -6.40 -13.20
CA ALA A 84 -21.08 -5.56 -14.14
C ALA A 84 -20.16 -4.67 -14.98
N LEU A 85 -19.13 -4.07 -14.38
CA LEU A 85 -18.18 -3.22 -15.09
C LEU A 85 -17.23 -4.01 -16.01
N LEU A 86 -16.86 -5.24 -15.67
CA LEU A 86 -16.05 -6.11 -16.53
C LEU A 86 -16.83 -6.61 -17.75
N GLU A 87 -18.15 -6.80 -17.61
CA GLU A 87 -19.04 -7.21 -18.70
C GLU A 87 -19.45 -6.02 -19.59
N GLU A 88 -19.65 -4.83 -19.02
CA GLU A 88 -20.05 -3.62 -19.75
C GLU A 88 -18.91 -3.01 -20.56
N TYR A 89 -17.67 -3.11 -20.08
CA TYR A 89 -16.51 -2.44 -20.67
C TYR A 89 -15.47 -3.41 -21.22
N LYS A 90 -15.01 -3.15 -22.45
CA LYS A 90 -13.99 -3.96 -23.14
C LYS A 90 -12.58 -3.66 -22.65
N SER A 91 -12.29 -2.38 -22.41
CA SER A 91 -10.95 -1.91 -22.09
C SER A 91 -10.83 -1.52 -20.61
N VAL A 92 -9.72 -1.92 -19.99
CA VAL A 92 -9.43 -1.67 -18.57
C VAL A 92 -8.04 -1.10 -18.41
N PHE A 93 -7.95 0.07 -17.79
CA PHE A 93 -6.68 0.65 -17.36
C PHE A 93 -6.42 0.30 -15.90
N ILE A 94 -5.24 -0.26 -15.64
CA ILE A 94 -4.71 -0.40 -14.29
C ILE A 94 -3.89 0.85 -14.00
N VAL A 95 -4.38 1.66 -13.06
CA VAL A 95 -3.76 2.93 -12.68
C VAL A 95 -3.09 2.81 -11.31
N GLU A 96 -1.92 3.42 -11.19
CA GLU A 96 -1.21 3.60 -9.92
C GLU A 96 -1.53 4.98 -9.36
N ILE A 97 -1.95 5.02 -8.10
CA ILE A 97 -2.49 6.22 -7.46
C ILE A 97 -1.61 6.62 -6.28
N ASP A 98 -0.30 6.77 -6.53
CA ASP A 98 0.64 7.19 -5.51
C ASP A 98 0.66 8.72 -5.36
N ASN A 99 0.49 9.20 -4.12
CA ASN A 99 0.49 10.62 -3.77
C ASN A 99 -0.59 11.50 -4.45
N VAL A 100 -1.69 10.89 -4.88
CA VAL A 100 -2.83 11.61 -5.47
C VAL A 100 -3.82 12.04 -4.38
N SER A 101 -4.21 13.31 -4.41
CA SER A 101 -5.21 13.92 -3.53
C SER A 101 -6.64 13.47 -3.87
N SER A 102 -7.52 13.46 -2.87
CA SER A 102 -8.95 13.19 -3.08
C SER A 102 -9.57 14.13 -4.11
N GLN A 103 -9.15 15.40 -4.12
CA GLN A 103 -9.63 16.41 -5.07
C GLN A 103 -9.24 16.04 -6.50
N GLN A 104 -8.00 15.61 -6.73
CA GLN A 104 -7.54 15.13 -8.04
C GLN A 104 -8.37 13.94 -8.51
N MET A 105 -8.67 12.98 -7.62
CA MET A 105 -9.55 11.86 -7.96
C MET A 105 -10.97 12.31 -8.32
N HIS A 106 -11.47 13.38 -7.70
CA HIS A 106 -12.78 13.94 -8.06
C HIS A 106 -12.75 14.62 -9.42
N GLU A 107 -11.73 15.40 -9.73
CA GLU A 107 -11.53 16.04 -11.04
C GLU A 107 -11.38 15.00 -12.15
N ILE A 108 -10.56 13.97 -11.93
CA ILE A 108 -10.39 12.86 -12.87
C ILE A 108 -11.73 12.16 -13.10
N ARG A 109 -12.47 11.85 -12.03
CA ARG A 109 -13.81 11.25 -12.16
C ARG A 109 -14.78 12.14 -12.92
N GLN A 110 -14.67 13.48 -12.81
CA GLN A 110 -15.49 14.41 -13.59
C GLN A 110 -15.08 14.41 -15.07
N SER A 111 -13.78 14.43 -15.36
CA SER A 111 -13.25 14.44 -16.73
C SER A 111 -13.56 13.14 -17.50
N LEU A 112 -13.69 12.02 -16.78
CA LEU A 112 -14.00 10.71 -17.34
C LEU A 112 -15.51 10.43 -17.44
N ARG A 113 -16.39 11.32 -16.95
CA ARG A 113 -17.84 11.11 -17.04
C ARG A 113 -18.27 10.96 -18.49
N GLY A 114 -19.02 9.89 -18.77
CA GLY A 114 -19.52 9.56 -20.10
C GLY A 114 -18.54 8.77 -20.98
N GLN A 115 -17.25 8.73 -20.64
CA GLN A 115 -16.26 7.93 -21.36
C GLN A 115 -15.77 6.72 -20.57
N GLY A 116 -15.79 6.79 -19.24
CA GLY A 116 -15.35 5.68 -18.41
C GLY A 116 -15.72 5.81 -16.93
N VAL A 117 -15.53 4.71 -16.21
CA VAL A 117 -15.85 4.58 -14.79
C VAL A 117 -14.59 4.21 -14.02
N VAL A 118 -14.29 4.97 -12.97
CA VAL A 118 -13.18 4.69 -12.06
C VAL A 118 -13.67 3.85 -10.88
N LEU A 119 -13.10 2.67 -10.69
CA LEU A 119 -13.36 1.79 -9.55
C LEU A 119 -12.09 1.58 -8.73
N MET A 120 -12.17 1.95 -7.46
CA MET A 120 -11.12 1.67 -6.47
C MET A 120 -11.45 0.39 -5.71
N GLY A 121 -10.43 -0.42 -5.42
CA GLY A 121 -10.61 -1.73 -4.82
C GLY A 121 -9.48 -2.12 -3.87
N LYS A 122 -9.80 -2.87 -2.82
CA LYS A 122 -8.77 -3.53 -2.02
C LYS A 122 -8.18 -4.69 -2.82
N ASN A 123 -6.86 -4.73 -2.99
CA ASN A 123 -6.17 -5.74 -3.81
C ASN A 123 -6.58 -7.19 -3.50
N THR A 124 -6.76 -7.53 -2.22
CA THR A 124 -7.17 -8.89 -1.82
C THR A 124 -8.58 -9.25 -2.30
N MET A 125 -9.48 -8.27 -2.39
CA MET A 125 -10.85 -8.46 -2.87
C MET A 125 -10.86 -8.58 -4.39
N VAL A 126 -10.17 -7.67 -5.07
CA VAL A 126 -10.08 -7.67 -6.53
C VAL A 126 -9.45 -8.96 -7.04
N ARG A 127 -8.30 -9.38 -6.49
CA ARG A 127 -7.66 -10.64 -6.89
C ARG A 127 -8.54 -11.86 -6.66
N ARG A 128 -9.35 -11.86 -5.58
CA ARG A 128 -10.30 -12.95 -5.32
C ARG A 128 -11.43 -12.95 -6.35
N ALA A 129 -11.90 -11.77 -6.74
CA ALA A 129 -12.95 -11.61 -7.74
C ALA A 129 -12.47 -12.14 -9.09
N LEU A 130 -11.35 -11.61 -9.58
CA LEU A 130 -10.74 -12.02 -10.84
C LEU A 130 -10.51 -13.53 -10.90
N LYS A 131 -9.98 -14.16 -9.83
CA LYS A 131 -9.81 -15.63 -9.75
C LYS A 131 -11.11 -16.44 -9.87
N THR A 132 -12.23 -15.85 -9.50
CA THR A 132 -13.55 -16.52 -9.63
C THR A 132 -14.04 -16.47 -11.08
N PHE A 133 -13.60 -15.47 -11.86
CA PHE A 133 -13.97 -15.26 -13.26
C PHE A 133 -12.98 -15.88 -14.26
N VAL A 134 -11.77 -16.26 -13.83
CA VAL A 134 -10.80 -17.01 -14.67
C VAL A 134 -11.40 -18.22 -15.41
N PRO A 135 -12.28 -19.06 -14.82
CA PRO A 135 -12.87 -20.18 -15.58
C PRO A 135 -13.73 -19.73 -16.76
N ASP A 136 -14.40 -18.59 -16.66
CA ASP A 136 -15.28 -18.08 -17.71
C ASP A 136 -14.49 -17.26 -18.75
N HIS A 137 -13.51 -16.47 -18.27
CA HIS A 137 -12.64 -15.61 -19.06
C HIS A 137 -11.18 -15.74 -18.60
N PRO A 138 -10.39 -16.64 -19.21
CA PRO A 138 -9.01 -16.90 -18.78
C PRO A 138 -8.07 -15.70 -19.02
N GLU A 139 -8.48 -14.75 -19.86
CA GLU A 139 -7.71 -13.56 -20.22
C GLU A 139 -7.44 -12.64 -19.01
N TYR A 140 -8.36 -12.60 -18.05
CA TYR A 140 -8.22 -11.79 -16.83
C TYR A 140 -7.11 -12.29 -15.89
N GLU A 141 -6.60 -13.51 -16.09
CA GLU A 141 -5.45 -14.01 -15.34
C GLU A 141 -4.21 -13.11 -15.54
N ARG A 142 -4.09 -12.51 -16.73
CA ARG A 142 -3.00 -11.57 -17.08
C ARG A 142 -3.01 -10.29 -16.24
N LEU A 143 -4.14 -9.92 -15.64
CA LEU A 143 -4.27 -8.73 -14.79
C LEU A 143 -3.73 -8.95 -13.37
N LEU A 144 -3.83 -10.18 -12.85
CA LEU A 144 -3.45 -10.53 -11.48
C LEU A 144 -2.04 -10.08 -11.03
N PRO A 145 -0.96 -10.20 -11.85
CA PRO A 145 0.37 -9.77 -11.43
C PRO A 145 0.45 -8.25 -11.18
N PHE A 146 -0.30 -7.45 -11.93
CA PHE A 146 -0.26 -5.99 -11.90
C PHE A 146 -1.12 -5.38 -10.78
N VAL A 147 -2.02 -6.14 -10.18
CA VAL A 147 -2.83 -5.66 -9.04
C VAL A 147 -1.99 -5.64 -7.75
N ARG A 148 -0.95 -4.81 -7.65
CA ARG A 148 -0.02 -4.70 -6.50
C ARG A 148 0.17 -3.22 -6.13
N GLY A 149 0.42 -2.92 -4.86
CA GLY A 149 0.57 -1.53 -4.41
C GLY A 149 -0.76 -0.78 -4.33
N ASN A 150 -0.72 0.53 -4.55
CA ASN A 150 -1.90 1.39 -4.52
C ASN A 150 -2.48 1.54 -5.93
N VAL A 151 -3.36 0.61 -6.32
CA VAL A 151 -3.90 0.51 -7.68
C VAL A 151 -5.40 0.74 -7.74
N GLY A 152 -5.84 1.31 -8.87
CA GLY A 152 -7.23 1.48 -9.26
C GLY A 152 -7.50 0.93 -10.65
N PHE A 153 -8.77 0.79 -10.99
CA PHE A 153 -9.23 0.38 -12.32
C PHE A 153 -10.01 1.52 -12.96
N VAL A 154 -9.74 1.79 -14.22
CA VAL A 154 -10.57 2.67 -15.05
C VAL A 154 -11.11 1.84 -16.20
N PHE A 155 -12.43 1.70 -16.25
CA PHE A 155 -13.14 0.98 -17.30
C PHE A 155 -13.56 1.97 -18.37
N THR A 156 -13.38 1.63 -19.65
CA THR A 156 -13.78 2.47 -20.76
C THR A 156 -14.08 1.65 -22.01
N ASN A 157 -14.94 2.21 -22.87
CA ASN A 157 -15.24 1.72 -24.21
C ASN A 157 -14.82 2.72 -25.30
N GLY A 158 -14.19 3.83 -24.90
CA GLY A 158 -13.72 4.86 -25.83
C GLY A 158 -12.33 4.57 -26.38
N ASP A 159 -11.79 5.52 -27.15
CA ASP A 159 -10.43 5.40 -27.67
C ASP A 159 -9.39 5.42 -26.53
N LEU A 160 -8.50 4.43 -26.54
CA LEU A 160 -7.48 4.21 -25.52
C LEU A 160 -6.52 5.41 -25.43
N LYS A 161 -6.24 6.07 -26.56
CA LYS A 161 -5.31 7.21 -26.61
C LYS A 161 -5.89 8.43 -25.92
N GLU A 162 -7.13 8.77 -26.24
CA GLU A 162 -7.82 9.92 -25.61
C GLU A 162 -7.96 9.73 -24.10
N VAL A 163 -8.38 8.54 -23.66
CA VAL A 163 -8.56 8.24 -22.24
C VAL A 163 -7.23 8.28 -21.49
N ARG A 164 -6.16 7.74 -22.09
CA ARG A 164 -4.80 7.85 -21.55
C ARG A 164 -4.38 9.30 -21.37
N ASP A 165 -4.56 10.11 -22.40
CA ASP A 165 -4.10 11.49 -22.36
C ASP A 165 -4.91 12.31 -21.34
N LYS A 166 -6.21 12.03 -21.17
CA LYS A 166 -7.03 12.61 -20.09
C LYS A 166 -6.56 12.20 -18.70
N ILE A 167 -6.18 10.92 -18.51
CA ILE A 167 -5.64 10.44 -17.24
C ILE A 167 -4.30 11.13 -16.94
N LEU A 168 -3.41 11.24 -17.93
CA LEU A 168 -2.06 11.79 -17.76
C LEU A 168 -2.02 13.33 -17.72
N ALA A 169 -2.99 14.02 -18.30
CA ALA A 169 -3.08 15.48 -18.30
C ALA A 169 -3.34 16.05 -16.91
N ASN A 170 -4.07 15.31 -16.06
CA ASN A 170 -4.41 15.74 -14.70
C ASN A 170 -3.24 15.54 -13.72
N ARG A 171 -2.16 16.30 -13.92
CA ARG A 171 -1.03 16.40 -12.99
C ARG A 171 -1.15 17.68 -12.18
N VAL A 172 -1.02 17.55 -10.87
CA VAL A 172 -1.04 18.70 -9.97
C VAL A 172 0.33 18.86 -9.33
N ALA A 173 0.77 20.12 -9.27
CA ALA A 173 1.97 20.49 -8.56
C ALA A 173 1.77 20.23 -7.06
N ALA A 174 2.74 19.56 -6.46
CA ALA A 174 2.67 19.11 -5.09
C ALA A 174 3.89 19.58 -4.31
N PRO A 175 3.69 19.93 -3.02
CA PRO A 175 4.79 20.32 -2.16
C PRO A 175 5.70 19.13 -1.87
N ALA A 176 6.99 19.42 -1.66
CA ALA A 176 7.95 18.44 -1.20
C ALA A 176 7.60 18.01 0.23
N ARG A 177 7.51 16.69 0.47
CA ARG A 177 7.26 16.13 1.80
C ARG A 177 8.57 15.77 2.46
N ALA A 178 8.72 16.13 3.74
CA ALA A 178 9.88 15.76 4.54
C ALA A 178 10.06 14.23 4.58
N GLY A 179 11.28 13.76 4.34
CA GLY A 179 11.64 12.35 4.33
C GLY A 179 11.30 11.59 3.04
N ALA A 180 10.61 12.22 2.08
CA ALA A 180 10.38 11.63 0.76
C ALA A 180 11.65 11.70 -0.10
N LEU A 181 11.79 10.74 -1.03
CA LEU A 181 12.83 10.78 -2.05
C LEU A 181 12.42 11.77 -3.14
N ALA A 182 13.32 12.68 -3.51
CA ALA A 182 13.07 13.65 -4.56
C ALA A 182 13.11 12.96 -5.94
N PRO A 183 12.02 12.98 -6.74
CA PRO A 183 12.03 12.39 -8.08
C PRO A 183 12.81 13.22 -9.10
N ALA A 184 13.00 14.52 -8.84
CA ALA A 184 13.72 15.46 -9.68
C ALA A 184 14.49 16.46 -8.82
N ASP A 185 15.47 17.13 -9.43
CA ASP A 185 16.24 18.20 -8.79
C ASP A 185 15.34 19.39 -8.41
N VAL A 186 15.52 19.93 -7.21
CA VAL A 186 14.76 21.08 -6.71
C VAL A 186 15.62 22.32 -6.68
N TRP A 187 15.17 23.34 -7.42
CA TRP A 187 15.84 24.64 -7.52
C TRP A 187 15.01 25.72 -6.83
N VAL A 188 15.70 26.64 -6.17
CA VAL A 188 15.10 27.88 -5.66
C VAL A 188 15.59 29.04 -6.52
N PRO A 189 14.68 29.77 -7.19
CA PRO A 189 15.05 30.90 -8.02
C PRO A 189 15.44 32.12 -7.18
N ALA A 190 16.34 32.94 -7.72
CA ALA A 190 16.68 34.25 -7.20
C ALA A 190 15.48 35.21 -7.33
N GLY A 191 15.33 36.07 -6.33
CA GLY A 191 14.24 37.03 -6.29
C GLY A 191 13.77 37.37 -4.88
N ASN A 192 12.82 38.30 -4.82
CA ASN A 192 12.23 38.71 -3.55
C ASN A 192 11.21 37.67 -3.08
N THR A 193 11.36 37.20 -1.85
CA THR A 193 10.45 36.23 -1.22
C THR A 193 9.22 36.89 -0.61
N GLY A 194 9.25 38.21 -0.36
CA GLY A 194 8.18 38.95 0.31
C GLY A 194 8.04 38.64 1.81
N MET A 195 8.98 37.89 2.39
CA MET A 195 8.97 37.50 3.79
C MET A 195 9.62 38.56 4.69
N GLU A 196 9.10 38.68 5.92
CA GLU A 196 9.69 39.53 6.96
C GLU A 196 11.10 39.04 7.39
N PRO A 197 12.02 39.95 7.75
CA PRO A 197 13.43 39.64 7.99
C PRO A 197 13.68 38.77 9.23
N GLY A 198 12.67 38.59 10.10
CA GLY A 198 12.78 37.77 11.30
C GLY A 198 13.01 36.27 11.03
N LYS A 199 12.75 35.79 9.81
CA LYS A 199 12.89 34.37 9.43
C LYS A 199 14.17 34.06 8.63
N THR A 200 15.14 34.96 8.61
CA THR A 200 16.41 34.81 7.86
C THR A 200 17.26 33.62 8.30
N SER A 201 17.15 33.19 9.57
CA SER A 201 17.91 32.06 10.11
C SER A 201 17.66 30.73 9.39
N PHE A 202 16.45 30.51 8.85
CA PHE A 202 16.11 29.29 8.11
C PHE A 202 16.86 29.20 6.78
N PHE A 203 17.00 30.33 6.07
CA PHE A 203 17.72 30.39 4.79
C PHE A 203 19.22 30.18 5.00
N GLN A 204 19.78 30.74 6.07
CA GLN A 204 21.19 30.56 6.43
C GLN A 204 21.52 29.13 6.81
N ALA A 205 20.65 28.46 7.58
CA ALA A 205 20.83 27.07 7.98
C ALA A 205 20.86 26.09 6.79
N LEU A 206 20.17 26.44 5.70
CA LEU A 206 20.10 25.66 4.46
C LEU A 206 21.13 26.09 3.41
N GLY A 207 22.02 27.03 3.75
CA GLY A 207 23.04 27.53 2.83
C GLY A 207 22.51 28.35 1.66
N VAL A 208 21.26 28.86 1.74
CA VAL A 208 20.67 29.70 0.69
C VAL A 208 21.19 31.14 0.85
N PRO A 209 21.93 31.69 -0.13
CA PRO A 209 22.46 33.04 -0.03
C PRO A 209 21.33 34.05 -0.15
N THR A 210 21.11 34.80 0.93
CA THR A 210 20.02 35.78 1.06
C THR A 210 20.54 37.13 1.55
N LYS A 211 19.88 38.20 1.12
CA LYS A 211 20.16 39.58 1.52
C LYS A 211 18.85 40.25 1.92
N ILE A 212 18.90 41.12 2.91
CA ILE A 212 17.74 41.95 3.28
C ILE A 212 17.73 43.16 2.36
N ALA A 213 16.69 43.29 1.55
CA ALA A 213 16.48 44.43 0.66
C ALA A 213 15.07 44.98 0.87
N ARG A 214 14.94 46.31 1.02
CA ARG A 214 13.65 47.01 1.19
C ARG A 214 12.76 46.45 2.32
N GLY A 215 13.38 45.94 3.40
CA GLY A 215 12.66 45.36 4.53
C GLY A 215 12.13 43.93 4.30
N THR A 216 12.47 43.29 3.18
CA THR A 216 12.09 41.90 2.85
C THR A 216 13.33 41.04 2.55
N ILE A 217 13.19 39.71 2.63
CA ILE A 217 14.27 38.77 2.32
C ILE A 217 14.34 38.53 0.79
N GLU A 218 15.48 38.79 0.19
CA GLU A 218 15.78 38.56 -1.23
C GLU A 218 16.85 37.48 -1.39
N ILE A 219 16.63 36.54 -2.31
CA ILE A 219 17.57 35.47 -2.68
C ILE A 219 18.48 36.00 -3.78
N THR A 220 19.80 35.94 -3.57
CA THR A 220 20.77 36.58 -4.47
C THR A 220 21.08 35.76 -5.72
N THR A 221 21.08 34.43 -5.60
CA THR A 221 21.47 33.50 -6.67
C THR A 221 20.63 32.25 -6.62
N ASP A 222 20.35 31.67 -7.78
CA ASP A 222 19.68 30.38 -7.89
C ASP A 222 20.53 29.30 -7.21
N LEU A 223 19.89 28.50 -6.36
CA LEU A 223 20.56 27.42 -5.64
C LEU A 223 19.76 26.14 -5.74
N LYS A 224 20.48 25.04 -5.99
CA LYS A 224 19.94 23.68 -5.96
C LYS A 224 19.85 23.23 -4.51
N LEU A 225 18.63 23.12 -3.99
CA LEU A 225 18.40 22.68 -2.59
C LEU A 225 18.49 21.17 -2.44
N VAL A 226 17.90 20.42 -3.38
CA VAL A 226 17.78 18.97 -3.28
C VAL A 226 18.14 18.33 -4.61
N GLU A 227 18.97 17.28 -4.55
CA GLU A 227 19.30 16.46 -5.71
C GLU A 227 18.28 15.33 -5.93
N ALA A 228 18.05 14.96 -7.18
CA ALA A 228 17.24 13.81 -7.55
C ALA A 228 17.78 12.55 -6.85
N GLY A 229 16.88 11.82 -6.16
CA GLY A 229 17.20 10.62 -5.41
C GLY A 229 17.63 10.85 -3.97
N SER A 230 17.85 12.09 -3.52
CA SER A 230 18.12 12.36 -2.10
C SER A 230 16.83 12.53 -1.29
N LYS A 231 16.92 12.39 0.03
CA LYS A 231 15.79 12.57 0.94
C LYS A 231 15.63 14.05 1.26
N VAL A 232 14.41 14.57 1.10
CA VAL A 232 14.08 15.95 1.44
C VAL A 232 14.12 16.14 2.96
N GLY A 233 14.92 17.09 3.44
CA GLY A 233 14.97 17.46 4.84
C GLY A 233 13.69 18.16 5.32
N PRO A 234 13.36 18.10 6.63
CA PRO A 234 12.19 18.79 7.16
C PRO A 234 12.28 20.32 6.98
N SER A 235 13.47 20.89 7.13
CA SER A 235 13.72 22.33 6.95
C SER A 235 13.60 22.76 5.48
N GLU A 236 14.03 21.92 4.54
CA GLU A 236 13.92 22.20 3.10
C GLU A 236 12.46 22.20 2.65
N ALA A 237 11.69 21.19 3.09
CA ALA A 237 10.27 21.09 2.79
C ALA A 237 9.48 22.29 3.33
N THR A 238 9.75 22.72 4.56
CA THR A 238 9.07 23.88 5.14
C THR A 238 9.44 25.18 4.41
N LEU A 239 10.69 25.36 4.02
CA LEU A 239 11.11 26.52 3.23
C LEU A 239 10.39 26.56 1.87
N LEU A 240 10.37 25.45 1.14
CA LEU A 240 9.69 25.37 -0.16
C LEU A 240 8.20 25.70 -0.04
N ASN A 241 7.56 25.22 1.02
CA ASN A 241 6.16 25.56 1.33
C ASN A 241 5.96 27.04 1.64
N MET A 242 6.88 27.67 2.37
CA MET A 242 6.82 29.12 2.65
C MET A 242 7.01 29.97 1.38
N LEU A 243 7.84 29.51 0.46
CA LEU A 243 8.04 30.15 -0.85
C LEU A 243 6.92 29.84 -1.86
N ASN A 244 5.94 29.00 -1.48
CA ASN A 244 4.90 28.48 -2.38
C ASN A 244 5.45 27.78 -3.63
N ILE A 245 6.65 27.20 -3.52
CA ILE A 245 7.29 26.45 -4.60
C ILE A 245 6.93 24.97 -4.43
N SER A 246 6.26 24.41 -5.44
CA SER A 246 5.88 23.00 -5.50
C SER A 246 6.66 22.31 -6.62
N PRO A 247 7.83 21.73 -6.33
CA PRO A 247 8.76 21.28 -7.37
C PRO A 247 8.38 19.96 -8.02
N PHE A 248 7.45 19.19 -7.42
CA PHE A 248 7.07 17.88 -7.91
C PHE A 248 5.69 17.92 -8.52
N THR A 249 5.47 17.17 -9.59
CA THR A 249 4.12 16.94 -10.12
C THR A 249 3.72 15.52 -9.82
N TYR A 250 2.62 15.36 -9.07
CA TYR A 250 2.00 14.06 -8.86
C TYR A 250 0.71 13.96 -9.67
N GLY A 251 0.50 12.80 -10.26
CA GLY A 251 -0.68 12.46 -11.03
C GLY A 251 -0.85 10.95 -11.03
N MET A 252 -1.97 10.47 -11.56
CA MET A 252 -2.15 9.04 -11.73
C MET A 252 -1.17 8.49 -12.76
N GLY A 253 -0.45 7.44 -12.38
CA GLY A 253 0.33 6.62 -13.29
C GLY A 253 -0.58 5.58 -13.95
N ILE A 254 -0.24 5.14 -15.15
CA ILE A 254 -0.88 3.98 -15.77
C ILE A 254 0.18 2.89 -15.80
N ALA A 255 -0.12 1.76 -15.15
CA ALA A 255 0.80 0.62 -15.10
C ALA A 255 0.62 -0.29 -16.33
N GLN A 256 -0.63 -0.60 -16.65
CA GLN A 256 -0.97 -1.56 -17.71
C GLN A 256 -2.32 -1.19 -18.32
N VAL A 257 -2.46 -1.44 -19.62
CA VAL A 257 -3.75 -1.37 -20.33
C VAL A 257 -4.15 -2.78 -20.73
N TYR A 258 -5.42 -3.08 -20.59
CA TYR A 258 -6.04 -4.30 -21.08
C TYR A 258 -7.10 -3.94 -22.10
N ASP A 259 -7.09 -4.65 -23.22
CA ASP A 259 -8.05 -4.46 -24.30
C ASP A 259 -8.30 -5.80 -25.00
N ASP A 260 -9.56 -6.23 -25.03
CA ASP A 260 -10.03 -7.46 -25.71
C ASP A 260 -9.04 -8.65 -25.61
N GLY A 261 -8.65 -8.99 -24.38
CA GLY A 261 -7.81 -10.15 -24.08
C GLY A 261 -6.30 -9.91 -24.17
N GLN A 262 -5.87 -8.77 -24.69
CA GLN A 262 -4.47 -8.38 -24.77
C GLN A 262 -4.08 -7.45 -23.63
N ALA A 263 -2.91 -7.68 -23.05
CA ALA A 263 -2.36 -6.84 -22.00
C ALA A 263 -1.16 -6.07 -22.56
N PHE A 264 -1.27 -4.76 -22.58
CA PHE A 264 -0.27 -3.86 -23.11
C PHE A 264 0.49 -3.15 -21.98
N PRO A 265 1.81 -3.35 -21.89
CA PRO A 265 2.61 -2.54 -20.98
C PRO A 265 2.69 -1.12 -21.51
N LEU A 266 2.62 -0.12 -20.62
CA LEU A 266 2.95 1.25 -21.01
C LEU A 266 4.45 1.35 -21.27
N ARG A 267 4.86 1.13 -22.53
CA ARG A 267 6.16 1.61 -23.00
C ARG A 267 6.05 3.10 -23.37
N PRO A 268 7.03 3.95 -23.00
CA PRO A 268 6.91 5.41 -23.17
C PRO A 268 6.78 5.96 -24.60
N ARG A 269 6.80 5.16 -25.67
CA ARG A 269 6.98 5.70 -27.03
C ARG A 269 6.18 5.09 -28.20
N HIS A 270 5.38 4.03 -28.04
CA HIS A 270 4.75 3.40 -29.22
C HIS A 270 3.34 2.88 -28.91
N TRP A 271 2.35 3.74 -29.15
CA TRP A 271 0.94 3.41 -29.40
C TRP A 271 0.38 4.41 -30.40
#